data_AF-A0A151LKQ6-F1
#
_entry.id   AF-A0A151LKQ6-F1
#
_cell.length_a   1.000
_cell.length_b   1.000
_cell.length_c   1.000
_cell.angle_alpha   90.00
_cell.angle_beta   90.00
_cell.angle_gamma   90.00
#
_symmetry.space_group_name_H-M   'P 1'
#
loop_
_entity.id
_entity.type
_entity.pdbx_description
1 polymer ?
#
loop_
_entity_poly.entity_id
_entity_poly.type
_entity_poly.pdbx_seq_one_letter_code
_entity_poly.pdbx_strand_id
1 'polypeptide(L)'
;DGTKLPCNLQANFQEKTLCISCHQKVRMINFSDIRSLLYGEEQLKRVETQANLINDNCCLALHLDDSGNCIPIKFGSVKEKNLFIFIMKDYKKNS
;
A
#
# COMPACT_ATOMS: atom_id res chain seq x y z
N ASP A 1 -2.80 -15.85 5.91
CA ASP A 1 -4.12 -16.31 6.40
C ASP A 1 -5.29 -15.54 5.76
N GLY A 2 -5.05 -14.35 5.18
CA GLY A 2 -6.09 -13.59 4.47
C GLY A 2 -6.93 -12.69 5.39
N THR A 3 -6.52 -12.56 6.67
CA THR A 3 -7.21 -11.75 7.68
C THR A 3 -7.16 -10.27 7.32
N LYS A 4 -8.31 -9.59 7.43
CA LYS A 4 -8.40 -8.13 7.26
C LYS A 4 -8.19 -7.46 8.60
N LEU A 5 -7.20 -6.58 8.68
CA LEU A 5 -6.93 -5.80 9.87
C LEU A 5 -7.37 -4.36 9.62
N PRO A 6 -8.28 -3.79 10.43
CA PRO A 6 -8.61 -2.38 10.34
C PRO A 6 -7.40 -1.57 10.81
N CYS A 7 -6.94 -0.66 9.97
CA CYS A 7 -5.74 0.14 10.22
C CYS A 7 -5.96 1.58 9.78
N ASN A 8 -5.25 2.49 10.44
CA ASN A 8 -5.09 3.86 9.99
C ASN A 8 -3.84 3.97 9.11
N LEU A 9 -4.00 4.61 7.95
CA LEU A 9 -2.92 4.91 7.03
C LEU A 9 -2.68 6.42 7.03
N GLN A 10 -1.46 6.85 7.37
CA GLN A 10 -1.07 8.25 7.41
C GLN A 10 0.20 8.46 6.59
N ALA A 11 0.22 9.49 5.75
CA ALA A 11 1.38 9.87 4.97
C ALA A 11 1.93 11.20 5.50
N ASN A 12 3.20 11.21 5.91
CA ASN A 12 3.92 12.42 6.28
C ASN A 12 4.89 12.77 5.15
N PHE A 13 4.52 13.75 4.32
CA PHE A 13 5.33 14.17 3.17
C PHE A 13 6.57 14.97 3.57
N GLN A 14 6.57 15.61 4.74
CA GLN A 14 7.72 16.33 5.25
C GLN A 14 8.82 15.36 5.70
N GLU A 15 8.44 14.32 6.44
CA GLU A 15 9.35 13.27 6.88
C GLU A 15 9.56 12.16 5.84
N LYS A 16 8.78 12.18 4.75
CA LYS A 16 8.80 11.19 3.67
C LYS A 16 8.51 9.77 4.16
N THR A 17 7.53 9.65 5.06
CA THR A 17 7.16 8.38 5.69
C THR A 17 5.68 8.04 5.51
N LEU A 18 5.40 6.74 5.43
CA LEU A 18 4.07 6.16 5.50
C LEU A 18 3.95 5.40 6.82
N CYS A 19 2.93 5.75 7.61
CA CYS A 19 2.61 5.10 8.86
C CYS A 19 1.38 4.21 8.70
N ILE A 20 1.52 2.92 8.99
CA ILE A 20 0.42 1.95 9.07
C ILE A 20 0.24 1.59 10.55
N SER A 21 -0.89 1.99 11.12
CA SER A 21 -1.22 1.73 12.52
C SER A 21 -2.41 0.79 12.62
N CYS A 22 -2.19 -0.42 13.13
CA CYS A 22 -3.21 -1.45 13.32
C CYS A 22 -3.25 -1.85 14.80
N HIS A 23 -4.37 -1.60 15.49
CA HIS A 23 -4.48 -1.81 16.94
C HIS A 23 -3.32 -1.16 17.73
N GLN A 24 -2.47 -1.96 18.39
CA GLN A 24 -1.31 -1.51 19.18
C GLN A 24 0.02 -1.58 18.40
N LYS A 25 -0.01 -1.92 17.11
CA LYS A 25 1.19 -2.02 16.28
C LYS A 25 1.24 -0.86 15.30
N VAL A 26 2.40 -0.21 15.26
CA VAL A 26 2.72 0.85 14.31
C VAL A 26 3.87 0.37 13.44
N ARG A 27 3.72 0.51 12.13
CA ARG A 27 4.78 0.28 11.16
C ARG A 27 5.04 1.56 10.38
N MET A 28 6.25 2.07 10.51
CA MET A 28 6.77 3.16 9.69
C MET A 28 7.47 2.59 8.46
N ILE A 29 7.25 3.22 7.31
CA ILE A 29 7.86 2.84 6.03
C ILE A 29 8.36 4.13 5.38
N ASN A 30 9.64 4.22 5.04
CA ASN A 30 10.11 5.38 4.28
C ASN A 30 9.62 5.29 2.84
N PHE A 31 9.32 6.42 2.22
CA PHE A 31 8.93 6.45 0.81
C PHE A 31 10.02 5.91 -0.11
N SER A 32 11.30 6.01 0.28
CA SER A 32 12.44 5.41 -0.42
C SER A 32 12.34 3.88 -0.48
N ASP A 33 11.76 3.26 0.55
CA ASP A 33 11.74 1.81 0.70
C ASP A 33 10.55 1.19 -0.06
N ILE A 34 9.68 2.03 -0.64
CA ILE A 34 8.56 1.61 -1.49
C ILE A 34 9.05 1.59 -2.93
N ARG A 35 9.41 0.42 -3.45
CA ARG A 35 9.85 0.24 -4.84
C ARG A 35 8.79 0.63 -5.85
N SER A 36 7.59 0.07 -5.69
CA SER A 36 6.47 0.27 -6.61
C SER A 36 5.12 0.06 -5.93
N LEU A 37 4.06 0.56 -6.58
CA LEU A 37 2.68 0.27 -6.20
C LEU A 37 2.12 -0.77 -7.18
N LEU A 38 1.57 -1.86 -6.65
CA LEU A 38 0.90 -2.90 -7.42
C LEU A 38 -0.60 -2.68 -7.31
N TYR A 39 -1.28 -2.46 -8.43
CA TYR A 39 -2.73 -2.17 -8.44
C TYR A 39 -3.44 -2.66 -9.72
N GLY A 40 -2.69 -3.19 -10.70
CA GLY A 40 -3.25 -3.95 -11.81
C GLY A 40 -3.51 -5.40 -11.41
N GLU A 41 -4.53 -6.02 -11.99
CA GLU A 41 -4.91 -7.41 -11.72
C GLU A 41 -3.71 -8.37 -11.86
N GLU A 42 -2.98 -8.31 -12.98
CA GLU A 42 -1.80 -9.15 -13.24
C GLU A 42 -0.63 -8.90 -12.27
N GLN A 43 -0.58 -7.73 -11.64
CA GLN A 43 0.41 -7.41 -10.61
C GLN A 43 0.00 -8.01 -9.26
N LEU A 44 -1.28 -7.85 -8.90
CA LEU A 44 -1.83 -8.33 -7.63
C LEU A 44 -1.90 -9.87 -7.57
N LYS A 45 -2.08 -10.55 -8.71
CA LYS A 45 -2.00 -12.03 -8.83
C LYS A 45 -0.67 -12.60 -8.32
N ARG A 46 0.41 -11.82 -8.36
CA ARG A 46 1.76 -12.25 -7.95
C ARG A 46 1.99 -12.14 -6.45
N VAL A 47 1.07 -11.53 -5.71
CA VAL A 47 1.18 -11.40 -4.25
C VAL A 47 0.73 -12.71 -3.61
N GLU A 48 1.65 -13.40 -2.95
CA GLU A 48 1.35 -14.64 -2.22
C GLU A 48 0.45 -14.35 -1.00
N THR A 49 -0.86 -14.51 -1.16
CA THR A 49 -1.84 -14.30 -0.09
C THR A 49 -3.10 -15.12 -0.29
N GLN A 50 -3.80 -15.41 0.81
CA GLN A 50 -5.15 -15.98 0.80
C GLN A 50 -6.24 -14.89 0.72
N ALA A 51 -5.87 -13.60 0.82
CA ALA A 51 -6.82 -12.50 0.65
C ALA A 51 -7.21 -12.32 -0.82
N ASN A 52 -8.49 -12.08 -1.10
CA ASN A 52 -8.94 -11.74 -2.44
C ASN A 52 -8.59 -10.28 -2.78
N LEU A 53 -7.44 -10.09 -3.43
CA LEU A 53 -6.97 -8.78 -3.89
C LEU A 53 -7.45 -8.43 -5.31
N ILE A 54 -7.85 -9.43 -6.10
CA ILE A 54 -8.08 -9.30 -7.54
C ILE A 54 -9.50 -8.82 -7.83
N ASN A 55 -10.50 -9.39 -7.17
CA ASN A 55 -11.90 -9.07 -7.45
C ASN A 55 -12.36 -7.79 -6.75
N ASP A 56 -11.44 -7.09 -6.07
CA ASP A 56 -11.73 -5.90 -5.31
C ASP A 56 -10.96 -4.71 -5.88
N ASN A 57 -11.68 -3.83 -6.57
CA ASN A 57 -11.12 -2.64 -7.19
C ASN A 57 -10.56 -1.63 -6.16
N CYS A 58 -10.72 -1.86 -4.86
CA CYS A 58 -10.19 -1.01 -3.80
C CYS A 58 -8.83 -1.49 -3.25
N CYS A 59 -8.27 -2.58 -3.79
CA CYS A 59 -6.98 -3.12 -3.35
C CYS A 59 -5.79 -2.53 -4.11
N LEU A 60 -4.69 -2.33 -3.39
CA LEU A 60 -3.33 -2.16 -3.93
C LEU A 60 -2.35 -2.88 -3.01
N ALA A 61 -1.11 -3.10 -3.45
CA ALA A 61 -0.03 -3.53 -2.59
C ALA A 61 1.19 -2.61 -2.70
N LEU A 62 1.80 -2.30 -1.56
CA LEU A 62 3.11 -1.66 -1.49
C LEU A 62 4.18 -2.72 -1.70
N HIS A 63 4.98 -2.61 -2.75
CA HIS A 63 6.13 -3.48 -2.96
C HIS A 63 7.36 -2.82 -2.33
N LEU A 64 7.96 -3.47 -1.34
CA LEU A 64 9.05 -2.91 -0.55
C LEU A 64 10.42 -3.39 -1.04
N ASP A 65 11.42 -2.50 -1.08
CA ASP A 65 12.77 -2.78 -1.58
C ASP A 65 13.54 -3.78 -0.69
N ASP A 66 13.64 -3.51 0.61
CA ASP A 66 14.53 -4.26 1.52
C ASP A 66 14.17 -5.75 1.68
N SER A 67 12.91 -6.10 1.48
CA SER A 67 12.42 -7.46 1.76
C SER A 67 11.83 -8.17 0.55
N GLY A 68 11.63 -7.46 -0.57
CA GLY A 68 10.83 -7.95 -1.71
C GLY A 68 9.37 -8.24 -1.38
N ASN A 69 8.98 -8.08 -0.12
CA ASN A 69 7.63 -8.37 0.35
C ASN A 69 6.65 -7.29 -0.07
N CYS A 70 5.39 -7.68 -0.12
CA CYS A 70 4.28 -6.79 -0.41
C CYS A 70 3.43 -6.56 0.84
N ILE A 71 2.94 -5.33 1.02
CA ILE A 71 1.89 -5.02 2.00
C ILE A 71 0.61 -4.68 1.24
N PRO A 72 -0.38 -5.61 1.21
CA PRO A 72 -1.69 -5.32 0.64
C PRO A 72 -2.46 -4.32 1.51
N ILE A 73 -3.09 -3.34 0.86
CA ILE A 73 -3.96 -2.34 1.47
C ILE A 73 -5.28 -2.34 0.71
N LYS A 74 -6.38 -2.45 1.45
CA LYS A 74 -7.73 -2.25 0.92
C LYS A 74 -8.26 -0.91 1.42
N PHE A 75 -8.66 -0.05 0.48
CA PHE A 75 -9.29 1.24 0.78
C PHE A 75 -10.81 1.09 0.95
N GLY A 76 -11.46 2.11 1.52
CA GLY A 76 -12.91 2.16 1.65
C GLY A 76 -13.60 2.37 0.30
N SER A 77 -12.92 3.04 -0.64
CA SER A 77 -13.41 3.24 -2.00
C SER A 77 -12.32 3.22 -3.07
N VAL A 78 -12.72 2.98 -4.33
CA VAL A 78 -11.84 3.10 -5.49
C VAL A 78 -11.30 4.52 -5.65
N LYS A 79 -12.09 5.54 -5.26
CA LYS A 79 -11.68 6.95 -5.30
C LYS A 79 -10.51 7.21 -4.36
N GLU A 80 -10.58 6.71 -3.12
CA GLU A 80 -9.48 6.81 -2.16
C GLU A 80 -8.23 6.09 -2.65
N LYS A 81 -8.37 4.85 -3.16
CA LYS A 81 -7.27 4.10 -3.75
C LYS A 81 -6.57 4.89 -4.87
N ASN A 82 -7.35 5.43 -5.81
CA ASN A 82 -6.81 6.17 -6.95
C ASN A 82 -6.16 7.48 -6.51
N LEU A 83 -6.71 8.18 -5.52
CA LEU A 83 -6.12 9.38 -4.94
C LEU A 83 -4.76 9.06 -4.30
N PHE A 84 -4.67 7.97 -3.53
CA PHE A 84 -3.41 7.51 -2.95
C PHE A 84 -2.36 7.20 -4.03
N ILE A 85 -2.74 6.48 -5.09
CA ILE A 85 -1.85 6.19 -6.23
C ILE A 85 -1.36 7.49 -6.89
N PHE A 86 -2.26 8.44 -7.11
CA PHE A 86 -1.91 9.74 -7.71
C PHE A 86 -0.87 10.48 -6.88
N ILE A 87 -1.13 10.65 -5.58
CA ILE A 87 -0.24 11.38 -4.65
C ILE A 87 1.14 10.71 -4.57
N MET A 88 1.19 9.39 -4.40
CA MET A 88 2.46 8.66 -4.29
C MET A 88 3.27 8.70 -5.60
N LYS A 89 2.60 8.68 -6.76
CA LYS A 89 3.27 8.81 -8.06
C LYS A 89 3.78 10.23 -8.28
N ASP A 90 3.01 11.24 -7.90
CA ASP A 90 3.44 12.63 -7.98
C ASP A 90 4.69 12.85 -7.12
N TYR A 91 4.67 12.36 -5.88
CA TYR A 91 5.84 12.38 -5.01
C TYR A 91 7.06 11.73 -5.68
N LYS A 92 6.93 10.50 -6.21
CA LYS A 92 8.05 9.78 -6.86
C LYS A 92 8.61 10.47 -8.11
N LYS A 93 7.84 11.30 -8.80
CA LYS A 93 8.32 12.06 -9.96
C LYS A 93 9.10 13.31 -9.57
N ASN A 94 8.75 13.89 -8.43
CA ASN A 94 9.31 15.16 -7.94
C ASN A 94 10.40 14.95 -6.86
N SER A 95 10.76 13.70 -6.56
CA SER A 95 11.81 13.30 -5.60
C SER A 95 13.06 12.83 -6.31
#